data_AF-B5VUH9-F1
#
_entry.id   AF-B5VUH9-F1
#
_cell.length_a   1.000
_cell.length_b   1.000
_cell.length_c   1.000
_cell.angle_alpha   90.00
_cell.angle_beta   90.00
_cell.angle_gamma   90.00
#
_symmetry.space_group_name_H-M   'P 1'
#
loop_
_entity.id
_entity.type
_entity.pdbx_description
1 polymer ?
#
loop_
_entity_poly.entity_id
_entity_poly.type
_entity_poly.pdbx_seq_one_letter_code
_entity_poly.pdbx_strand_id
1 'polypeptide(L)'
;MSNQLPLLKLPPEILKALGEGDIDYTKAKEIAKLKSEEERLALLEKAIGQKLTLRQVQKLVKETKVSELPDQLETEISDLAKQFRRSKARLSPQKRSEIEGLLKRLKLLLYEDN
;
A
#
# COMPACT_ATOMS: atom_id res chain seq x y z
N MET A 1 11.48 16.19 -31.94
CA MET A 1 10.72 16.26 -30.67
C MET A 1 10.11 14.90 -30.39
N SER A 2 10.86 13.97 -29.81
CA SER A 2 10.38 12.62 -29.46
C SER A 2 10.96 12.27 -28.11
N ASN A 3 10.15 12.44 -27.06
CA ASN A 3 10.51 12.07 -25.71
C ASN A 3 9.30 11.46 -24.96
N GLN A 4 8.46 10.69 -25.68
CA GLN A 4 7.26 10.04 -25.12
C GLN A 4 7.49 8.59 -24.66
N LEU A 5 8.73 8.10 -24.62
CA LEU A 5 9.01 6.69 -24.36
C LEU A 5 10.15 6.49 -23.35
N PRO A 6 9.93 6.70 -22.05
CA PRO A 6 10.23 5.63 -21.12
C PRO A 6 8.98 4.75 -21.09
N LEU A 7 9.01 3.66 -21.87
CA LEU A 7 8.07 2.54 -21.86
C LEU A 7 7.41 2.40 -20.48
N LEU A 8 6.18 2.89 -20.38
CA LEU A 8 5.42 2.96 -19.14
C LEU A 8 5.24 1.53 -18.63
N LYS A 9 5.87 1.21 -17.50
CA LYS A 9 5.62 -0.02 -16.72
C LYS A 9 4.22 0.03 -16.07
N LEU A 10 3.21 0.36 -16.86
CA LEU A 10 1.83 0.27 -16.44
C LEU A 10 1.35 -1.15 -16.70
N PRO A 11 0.52 -1.69 -15.80
CA PRO A 11 -0.13 -2.98 -16.01
C PRO A 11 -0.90 -3.00 -17.35
N PRO A 12 -0.94 -4.16 -18.04
CA PRO A 12 -1.54 -4.28 -19.37
C PRO A 12 -3.01 -3.84 -19.42
N GLU A 13 -3.76 -4.07 -18.35
CA GLU A 13 -5.16 -3.64 -18.21
C GLU A 13 -5.32 -2.11 -18.24
N ILE A 14 -4.38 -1.37 -17.66
CA ILE A 14 -4.37 0.10 -17.65
C ILE A 14 -3.97 0.64 -19.01
N LEU A 15 -3.01 -0.01 -19.69
CA LEU A 15 -2.58 0.36 -21.04
C LEU A 15 -3.70 0.20 -22.05
N LYS A 16 -4.51 -0.86 -21.93
CA LYS A 16 -5.66 -1.09 -22.80
C LYS A 16 -6.68 0.05 -22.68
N ALA A 17 -7.11 0.37 -21.46
CA ALA A 17 -8.08 1.45 -21.22
C ALA A 17 -7.54 2.85 -21.64
N LEU A 18 -6.22 3.07 -21.53
CA LEU A 18 -5.57 4.28 -22.05
C LEU A 18 -5.57 4.34 -23.58
N GLY A 19 -5.30 3.21 -24.24
CA GLY A 19 -5.32 3.10 -25.70
C GLY A 19 -6.72 3.27 -26.30
N GLU A 20 -7.75 2.84 -25.57
CA GLU A 20 -9.16 3.00 -25.93
C GLU A 20 -9.68 4.42 -25.67
N GLY A 21 -8.97 5.22 -24.85
CA GLY A 21 -9.36 6.60 -24.53
C GLY A 21 -10.41 6.71 -23.42
N ASP A 22 -10.69 5.61 -22.73
CA ASP A 22 -11.71 5.54 -21.67
C ASP A 22 -11.29 6.21 -20.37
N ILE A 23 -9.98 6.43 -20.19
CA ILE A 23 -9.41 7.02 -18.98
C ILE A 23 -8.26 7.97 -19.30
N ASP A 24 -8.20 9.09 -18.58
CA ASP A 24 -7.08 10.02 -18.69
C ASP A 24 -5.80 9.43 -18.06
N TYR A 25 -4.65 9.76 -18.65
CA TYR A 25 -3.33 9.34 -18.21
C TYR A 25 -3.07 9.53 -16.71
N THR A 26 -3.52 10.64 -16.14
CA THR A 26 -3.31 10.94 -14.72
C THR A 26 -4.12 10.03 -13.80
N LYS A 27 -5.35 9.67 -14.18
CA LYS A 27 -6.19 8.72 -13.43
C LYS A 27 -5.64 7.29 -13.54
N ALA A 28 -5.27 6.88 -14.76
CA ALA A 28 -4.64 5.60 -15.02
C ALA A 28 -3.35 5.41 -14.19
N LYS A 29 -2.51 6.44 -14.11
CA LYS A 29 -1.28 6.42 -13.31
C LYS A 29 -1.53 6.27 -11.81
N GLU A 30 -2.63 6.81 -11.28
CA GLU A 30 -3.00 6.64 -9.87
C GLU A 30 -3.44 5.21 -9.57
N ILE A 31 -4.28 4.62 -10.43
CA ILE A 31 -4.78 3.24 -10.27
C ILE A 31 -3.62 2.23 -10.36
N ALA A 32 -2.68 2.45 -11.27
CA ALA A 32 -1.48 1.61 -11.42
C ALA A 32 -0.56 1.58 -10.19
N LYS A 33 -0.78 2.42 -9.17
CA LYS A 33 -0.03 2.36 -7.91
C LYS A 33 -0.48 1.24 -6.97
N LEU A 34 -1.62 0.59 -7.25
CA LEU A 34 -2.11 -0.56 -6.49
C LEU A 34 -1.35 -1.82 -6.94
N LYS A 35 -0.96 -2.66 -5.98
CA LYS A 35 -0.18 -3.88 -6.26
C LYS A 35 -1.09 -5.03 -6.69
N SER A 36 -2.25 -5.17 -6.06
CA SER A 36 -3.25 -6.16 -6.43
C SER A 36 -3.87 -5.89 -7.80
N GLU A 37 -3.88 -6.90 -8.68
CA GLU A 37 -4.51 -6.84 -10.00
C GLU A 37 -6.02 -6.71 -9.91
N GLU A 38 -6.65 -7.47 -9.01
CA GLU A 38 -8.09 -7.44 -8.78
C GLU A 38 -8.56 -6.05 -8.34
N GLU A 39 -7.82 -5.41 -7.43
CA GLU A 39 -8.15 -4.07 -6.95
C GLU A 39 -7.95 -3.00 -8.03
N ARG A 40 -6.92 -3.14 -8.87
CA ARG A 40 -6.72 -2.25 -10.03
C ARG A 40 -7.88 -2.34 -11.00
N LEU A 41 -8.29 -3.55 -11.38
CA LEU A 41 -9.39 -3.78 -12.32
C LEU A 41 -10.70 -3.25 -11.76
N ALA A 42 -11.03 -3.55 -10.50
CA ALA A 42 -12.25 -3.08 -9.86
C ALA A 42 -12.30 -1.54 -9.77
N LEU A 43 -11.16 -0.89 -9.50
CA LEU A 43 -11.09 0.57 -9.46
C LEU A 43 -11.14 1.18 -10.86
N LEU A 44 -10.54 0.54 -11.87
CA LEU A 44 -10.57 0.97 -13.27
C LEU A 44 -12.00 0.96 -13.81
N GLU A 45 -12.74 -0.13 -13.62
CA GLU A 45 -14.14 -0.23 -14.03
C GLU A 45 -15.01 0.83 -13.38
N LYS A 46 -14.83 1.06 -12.07
CA LYS A 46 -15.53 2.15 -11.35
C LYS A 46 -15.16 3.53 -11.90
N ALA A 47 -13.88 3.76 -12.19
CA ALA A 47 -13.40 5.03 -12.71
C ALA A 47 -14.01 5.37 -14.08
N ILE A 48 -14.10 4.37 -14.96
CA ILE A 48 -14.69 4.51 -16.29
C ILE A 48 -16.22 4.62 -16.19
N GLY A 49 -16.88 3.69 -15.51
CA GLY A 49 -18.34 3.62 -15.43
C GLY A 49 -18.98 4.80 -14.70
N GLN A 50 -18.34 5.30 -13.64
CA GLN A 50 -18.85 6.43 -12.85
C GLN A 50 -18.20 7.77 -13.25
N LYS A 51 -17.33 7.78 -14.27
CA LYS A 51 -16.57 8.96 -14.71
C LYS A 51 -15.91 9.71 -13.55
N LEU A 52 -15.22 8.95 -12.70
CA LEU A 52 -14.64 9.49 -11.48
C LEU A 52 -13.65 10.61 -11.79
N THR A 53 -13.66 11.63 -10.95
CA THR A 53 -12.66 12.70 -10.96
C THR A 53 -11.32 12.19 -10.43
N LEU A 54 -10.23 12.86 -10.78
CA LEU A 54 -8.88 12.53 -10.29
C LEU A 54 -8.83 12.47 -8.75
N ARG A 55 -9.52 13.39 -8.06
CA ARG A 55 -9.57 13.42 -6.59
C ARG A 55 -10.27 12.19 -6.00
N GLN A 56 -11.34 11.72 -6.63
CA GLN A 56 -12.06 10.52 -6.19
C GLN A 56 -11.22 9.27 -6.40
N VAL A 57 -10.54 9.15 -7.55
CA VAL A 57 -9.61 8.05 -7.81
C VAL A 57 -8.50 8.03 -6.77
N GLN A 58 -7.87 9.18 -6.48
CA GLN A 58 -6.84 9.27 -5.44
C GLN A 58 -7.34 8.87 -4.05
N LYS A 59 -8.57 9.24 -3.70
CA LYS A 59 -9.18 8.86 -2.42
C LYS A 59 -9.35 7.34 -2.33
N LEU A 60 -9.93 6.72 -3.37
CA LEU A 60 -10.14 5.27 -3.41
C LEU A 60 -8.82 4.50 -3.42
N VAL A 61 -7.81 4.93 -4.19
CA VAL A 61 -6.46 4.32 -4.15
C VAL A 61 -5.87 4.36 -2.74
N LYS A 62 -6.05 5.47 -2.02
CA LYS A 62 -5.58 5.57 -0.62
C LYS A 62 -6.35 4.64 0.31
N GLU A 63 -7.67 4.58 0.19
CA GLU A 63 -8.51 3.68 1.00
C GLU A 63 -8.15 2.21 0.76
N THR A 64 -7.93 1.82 -0.50
CA THR A 64 -7.51 0.47 -0.88
C THR A 64 -6.08 0.14 -0.41
N LYS A 65 -5.14 1.08 -0.50
CA LYS A 65 -3.79 0.89 0.10
C LYS A 65 -3.82 0.75 1.61
N VAL A 66 -4.76 1.43 2.27
CA VAL A 66 -4.98 1.29 3.70
C VAL A 66 -5.67 -0.05 4.01
N SER A 67 -6.41 -0.68 3.10
CA SER A 67 -6.88 -2.06 3.32
C SER A 67 -5.81 -3.13 3.06
N GLU A 68 -4.77 -2.85 2.26
CA GLU A 68 -3.53 -3.66 2.14
C GLU A 68 -2.64 -3.60 3.41
N LEU A 69 -3.18 -3.17 4.56
CA LEU A 69 -2.55 -3.14 5.89
C LEU A 69 -1.78 -4.41 6.33
N PRO A 70 -2.10 -5.66 5.91
CA PRO A 70 -1.34 -6.83 6.34
C PRO A 70 0.16 -6.73 6.04
N ASP A 71 0.52 -6.29 4.83
CA ASP A 71 1.91 -6.23 4.37
C ASP A 71 2.69 -5.07 5.01
N GLN A 72 2.02 -3.94 5.28
CA GLN A 72 2.66 -2.77 5.88
C GLN A 72 2.95 -3.00 7.37
N LEU A 73 2.01 -3.59 8.11
CA LEU A 73 2.22 -3.98 9.50
C LEU A 73 3.35 -5.01 9.62
N GLU A 74 3.38 -6.03 8.74
CA GLU A 74 4.46 -7.02 8.73
C GLU A 74 5.83 -6.35 8.45
N THR A 75 5.87 -5.43 7.49
CA THR A 75 7.10 -4.69 7.15
C THR A 75 7.56 -3.81 8.30
N GLU A 76 6.64 -3.06 8.93
CA GLU A 76 6.94 -2.20 10.08
C GLU A 76 7.41 -3.01 11.30
N ILE A 77 6.76 -4.14 11.60
CA ILE A 77 7.17 -5.05 12.68
C ILE A 77 8.57 -5.62 12.40
N SER A 78 8.83 -6.03 11.15
CA SER A 78 10.13 -6.56 10.72
C SER A 78 11.24 -5.52 10.86
N ASP A 79 10.99 -4.28 10.45
CA ASP A 79 11.96 -3.20 10.55
C ASP A 79 12.19 -2.77 12.00
N LEU A 80 11.14 -2.73 12.83
CA LEU A 80 11.25 -2.47 14.25
C LEU A 80 12.07 -3.56 14.95
N ALA A 81 11.88 -4.83 14.59
CA ALA A 81 12.67 -5.94 15.10
C ALA A 81 14.16 -5.84 14.69
N LYS A 82 14.45 -5.43 13.45
CA LYS A 82 15.84 -5.17 13.00
C LYS A 82 16.48 -4.03 13.79
N GLN A 83 15.77 -2.93 14.00
CA GLN A 83 16.26 -1.78 14.77
C GLN A 83 16.48 -2.16 16.23
N PHE A 84 15.58 -2.90 16.84
CA PHE A 84 15.72 -3.42 18.20
C PHE A 84 16.95 -4.32 18.35
N ARG A 85 17.19 -5.25 17.41
CA ARG A 85 18.39 -6.12 17.43
C ARG A 85 19.69 -5.32 17.39
N ARG A 86 19.72 -4.20 16.66
CA ARG A 86 20.89 -3.30 16.57
C ARG A 86 21.08 -2.44 17.82
N SER A 87 19.98 -2.05 18.48
CA SER A 87 20.02 -1.12 19.61
C SER A 87 19.95 -1.79 20.99
N LYS A 88 19.65 -3.09 21.08
CA LYS A 88 19.47 -3.83 22.36
C LYS A 88 20.60 -3.69 23.37
N ALA A 89 21.83 -3.54 22.87
CA ALA A 89 23.03 -3.38 23.70
C ALA A 89 23.11 -1.99 24.38
N ARG A 90 22.40 -0.99 23.86
CA ARG A 90 22.37 0.40 24.36
C ARG A 90 21.06 0.75 25.09
N LEU A 91 20.14 -0.21 25.25
CA LEU A 91 18.87 0.02 25.93
C LEU A 91 19.06 0.06 27.45
N SER A 92 18.49 1.08 28.09
CA SER A 92 18.42 1.17 29.55
C SER A 92 17.49 0.10 30.14
N PRO A 93 17.67 -0.28 31.42
CA PRO A 93 16.81 -1.25 32.10
C PRO A 93 15.33 -0.87 32.07
N GLN A 94 15.02 0.43 32.23
CA GLN A 94 13.65 0.96 32.15
C GLN A 94 13.03 0.74 30.76
N LYS A 95 13.74 1.08 29.69
CA LYS A 95 13.25 0.88 28.32
C LYS A 95 13.07 -0.59 27.94
N ARG A 96 13.88 -1.49 28.51
CA ARG A 96 13.70 -2.94 28.31
C ARG A 96 12.38 -3.43 28.91
N SER A 97 12.08 -3.01 30.13
CA SER A 97 10.82 -3.36 30.81
C SER A 97 9.58 -2.85 30.06
N GLU A 98 9.63 -1.61 29.55
CA GLU A 98 8.55 -1.06 28.72
C GLU A 98 8.33 -1.86 27.43
N ILE A 99 9.41 -2.22 26.73
CA ILE A 99 9.32 -3.02 25.49
C ILE A 99 8.77 -4.42 25.77
N GLU A 100 9.16 -5.05 26.87
CA GLU A 100 8.60 -6.35 27.29
C GLU A 100 7.11 -6.27 27.59
N GLY A 101 6.64 -5.19 28.24
CA GLY A 101 5.21 -4.94 28.47
C GLY A 101 4.42 -4.79 27.17
N LEU A 102 4.94 -4.00 26.22
CA LEU A 102 4.34 -3.81 24.90
C LEU A 102 4.28 -5.13 24.11
N LEU A 103 5.35 -5.93 24.15
CA LEU A 103 5.39 -7.25 23.52
C LEU A 103 4.39 -8.22 24.14
N LYS A 104 4.21 -8.18 25.47
CA LYS A 104 3.22 -9.02 26.15
C LYS A 104 1.80 -8.66 25.72
N ARG A 105 1.50 -7.37 25.60
CA ARG A 105 0.20 -6.89 25.09
C ARG A 105 -0.02 -7.25 23.64
N LEU A 106 1.02 -7.15 22.79
CA LEU A 106 0.95 -7.57 21.39
C LEU A 106 0.70 -9.08 21.26
N LYS A 107 1.37 -9.90 22.07
CA LYS A 107 1.11 -11.35 22.11
C LYS A 107 -0.33 -11.63 22.53
N LEU A 108 -0.82 -10.96 23.57
CA LEU A 108 -2.20 -11.15 24.04
C LEU A 108 -3.21 -10.93 22.91
N LEU A 109 -3.08 -9.81 22.18
CA LEU A 109 -3.92 -9.49 21.03
C LEU A 109 -3.84 -10.51 19.87
N LEU A 110 -2.72 -11.21 19.71
CA LEU A 110 -2.55 -12.23 18.67
C LEU A 110 -3.05 -13.63 19.09
N TYR A 111 -3.18 -13.87 20.39
CA TYR A 111 -3.60 -15.16 20.95
C TYR A 111 -5.02 -15.13 21.54
N GLU A 112 -5.62 -13.96 21.78
CA GLU A 112 -7.00 -13.84 22.31
C GLU A 112 -8.10 -14.07 21.26
N ASP A 113 -7.78 -14.14 19.97
CA ASP A 113 -8.76 -14.36 18.87
C ASP A 113 -8.61 -15.73 18.16
N ASN A 114 -8.15 -16.79 18.87
CA ASN A 114 -8.21 -18.19 18.39
C ASN A 114 -9.14 -19.07 19.23
#